data_AF-A0A412G472-F1
#
_entry.id   AF-A0A412G472-F1
#
_cell.length_a   1.000
_cell.length_b   1.000
_cell.length_c   1.000
_cell.angle_alpha   90.00
_cell.angle_beta   90.00
_cell.angle_gamma   90.00
#
_symmetry.space_group_name_H-M   'P 1'
#
loop_
_entity.id
_entity.type
_entity.pdbx_description
1 polymer ?
#
loop_
_entity_poly.entity_id
_entity_poly.type
_entity_poly.pdbx_seq_one_letter_code
_entity_poly.pdbx_strand_id
1 'polypeptide(L)'
;MEIKESWIAEQAVNANALKNAKALVQSGKFVRLVRSEDDTFYMGECQGSGSSNYTTSADFLDPAHPVFRCSCPSRQFPCKHSLGLLYAIAQKAAFETGAIPEDILRKRERLAKRSTQPETEAEPPQAKPKKTKKTANKKRWLKQLEGLDVCDRMLRDLVRSGVSAFVNNSLKDYEVLAKQMNDYYLPGIQRQLVTLIAAARTAQTSEGTYDVVFTELLRLNQTVKQGRKYLNKKLQDQPVTPEEKGIEEGLGTIWNLSDLKEQGFEIGEQSLIQLGFRVRYDSAHQETVEEGFWFVHPLNEIHKTIHIRPKKAEKYIREEDSVLMKIKAPAVYLYPGAGNRRLRYEETRTTDPLKGDDYARIRQAAGETLETVIKDVKNKLKNPFVKNEVAALVAYAEIRRQDEGFVMVDRQGEVLALSPLEGMSLMALTALPEQKLLADQCALLLFSYEAQTHRLIAKPMSLISAEHIVRLLY
;
A
#
# COMPACT_ATOMS: atom_id res chain seq x y z
N MET A 1 -13.56 -23.81 -16.51
CA MET A 1 -12.35 -23.06 -16.08
C MET A 1 -11.34 -24.06 -15.53
N GLU A 2 -10.07 -24.03 -15.97
CA GLU A 2 -9.04 -24.94 -15.46
C GLU A 2 -8.35 -24.32 -14.24
N ILE A 3 -8.66 -24.82 -13.04
CA ILE A 3 -8.07 -24.34 -11.78
C ILE A 3 -6.77 -25.11 -11.52
N LYS A 4 -5.63 -24.41 -11.51
CA LYS A 4 -4.31 -24.99 -11.23
C LYS A 4 -3.96 -24.89 -9.75
N GLU A 5 -3.20 -25.86 -9.21
CA GLU A 5 -2.76 -25.82 -7.81
C GLU A 5 -1.97 -24.55 -7.45
N SER A 6 -1.16 -24.04 -8.38
CA SER A 6 -0.41 -22.78 -8.18
C SER A 6 -1.33 -21.60 -7.91
N TRP A 7 -2.44 -21.50 -8.65
CA TRP A 7 -3.45 -20.47 -8.43
C TRP A 7 -4.17 -20.65 -7.09
N ILE A 8 -4.46 -21.89 -6.67
CA ILE A 8 -5.05 -22.16 -5.35
C ILE A 8 -4.12 -21.69 -4.22
N ALA A 9 -2.80 -21.88 -4.39
CA ALA A 9 -1.81 -21.39 -3.44
C ALA A 9 -1.82 -19.85 -3.36
N GLU A 10 -1.96 -19.15 -4.49
CA GLU A 10 -2.11 -17.68 -4.53
C GLU A 10 -3.37 -17.21 -3.78
N GLN A 11 -4.45 -17.99 -3.77
CA GLN A 11 -5.67 -17.64 -3.03
C GLN A 11 -5.56 -17.84 -1.51
N ALA A 12 -4.54 -18.54 -1.02
CA ALA A 12 -4.44 -18.88 0.40
C ALA A 12 -3.90 -17.73 1.25
N VAL A 13 -4.54 -17.49 2.40
CA VAL A 13 -4.10 -16.45 3.35
C VAL A 13 -2.78 -16.80 4.04
N ASN A 14 -2.49 -18.10 4.22
CA ASN A 14 -1.25 -18.59 4.82
C ASN A 14 -1.01 -20.08 4.45
N ALA A 15 0.23 -20.55 4.63
CA ALA A 15 0.63 -21.93 4.31
C ALA A 15 -0.13 -22.99 5.13
N ASN A 16 -0.49 -22.70 6.38
CA ASN A 16 -1.25 -23.63 7.23
C ASN A 16 -2.68 -23.84 6.70
N ALA A 17 -3.33 -22.80 6.19
CA ALA A 17 -4.65 -22.91 5.55
C ALA A 17 -4.57 -23.81 4.32
N LEU A 18 -3.53 -23.65 3.51
CA LEU A 18 -3.28 -24.47 2.31
C LEU A 18 -3.02 -25.95 2.67
N LYS A 19 -2.14 -26.22 3.65
CA LYS A 19 -1.85 -27.57 4.14
C LYS A 19 -3.10 -28.27 4.68
N ASN A 20 -3.88 -27.57 5.50
CA ASN A 20 -5.11 -28.10 6.08
C ASN A 20 -6.19 -28.33 5.01
N ALA A 21 -6.23 -27.49 3.97
CA ALA A 21 -7.14 -27.69 2.84
C ALA A 21 -6.83 -28.98 2.07
N LYS A 22 -5.56 -29.24 1.75
CA LYS A 22 -5.12 -30.50 1.12
C LYS A 22 -5.52 -31.72 1.96
N ALA A 23 -5.29 -31.65 3.28
CA ALA A 23 -5.63 -32.73 4.19
C ALA A 23 -7.14 -33.05 4.22
N LEU A 24 -8.02 -32.05 4.11
CA LEU A 24 -9.48 -32.25 4.09
C LEU A 24 -9.94 -33.02 2.85
N VAL A 25 -9.37 -32.71 1.68
CA VAL A 25 -9.69 -33.41 0.44
C VAL A 25 -9.15 -34.84 0.47
N GLN A 26 -7.90 -35.02 0.88
CA GLN A 26 -7.26 -36.35 0.99
C GLN A 26 -7.96 -37.28 1.98
N SER A 27 -8.54 -36.72 3.05
CA SER A 27 -9.29 -37.48 4.05
C SER A 27 -10.77 -37.66 3.72
N GLY A 28 -11.20 -37.28 2.50
CA GLY A 28 -12.57 -37.50 2.04
C GLY A 28 -13.63 -36.76 2.86
N LYS A 29 -13.30 -35.60 3.42
CA LYS A 29 -14.19 -34.87 4.35
C LYS A 29 -15.31 -34.10 3.66
N PHE A 30 -15.23 -33.91 2.34
CA PHE A 30 -16.33 -33.38 1.54
C PHE A 30 -17.34 -34.49 1.28
N VAL A 31 -18.50 -34.39 1.92
CA VAL A 31 -19.57 -35.40 1.82
C VAL A 31 -20.56 -35.08 0.71
N ARG A 32 -20.59 -33.84 0.24
CA ARG A 32 -21.41 -33.42 -0.89
C ARG A 32 -20.68 -32.33 -1.67
N LEU A 33 -20.73 -32.44 -2.99
CA LEU A 33 -20.13 -31.50 -3.93
C LEU A 33 -21.15 -31.21 -5.02
N VAL A 34 -21.47 -29.94 -5.22
CA VAL A 34 -22.47 -29.46 -6.18
C VAL A 34 -21.84 -28.41 -7.08
N ARG A 35 -22.20 -28.42 -8.37
CA ARG A 35 -21.84 -27.39 -9.33
C ARG A 35 -23.08 -26.91 -10.10
N SER A 36 -23.07 -25.67 -10.56
CA SER A 36 -24.06 -25.18 -11.51
C SER A 36 -23.81 -25.74 -12.92
N GLU A 37 -24.85 -25.75 -13.76
CA GLU A 37 -24.76 -26.23 -15.15
C GLU A 37 -23.73 -25.45 -15.99
N ASP A 38 -23.60 -24.15 -15.72
CA ASP A 38 -22.70 -23.23 -16.41
C ASP A 38 -21.27 -23.20 -15.82
N ASP A 39 -20.97 -24.03 -14.82
CA ASP A 39 -19.69 -24.05 -14.09
C ASP A 39 -19.29 -22.70 -13.47
N THR A 40 -20.24 -21.78 -13.26
CA THR A 40 -19.98 -20.48 -12.61
C THR A 40 -20.10 -20.54 -11.09
N PHE A 41 -20.62 -21.62 -10.52
CA PHE A 41 -20.83 -21.76 -9.08
C PHE A 41 -20.54 -23.18 -8.62
N TYR A 42 -19.77 -23.29 -7.53
CA TYR A 42 -19.48 -24.54 -6.85
C TYR A 42 -19.84 -24.44 -5.38
N MET A 43 -20.31 -25.54 -4.81
CA MET A 43 -20.63 -25.67 -3.40
C MET A 43 -20.16 -27.02 -2.88
N GLY A 44 -19.69 -27.05 -1.63
CA GLY A 44 -19.32 -28.27 -0.94
C GLY A 44 -19.84 -28.27 0.49
N GLU A 45 -20.24 -29.44 0.98
CA GLU A 45 -20.50 -29.71 2.38
C GLU A 45 -19.33 -30.52 2.94
N CYS A 46 -18.58 -29.92 3.87
CA CYS A 46 -17.44 -30.53 4.51
C CYS A 46 -17.76 -30.90 5.95
N GLN A 47 -17.40 -32.10 6.37
CA GLN A 47 -17.49 -32.52 7.77
C GLN A 47 -16.73 -31.54 8.66
N GLY A 48 -17.45 -30.92 9.59
CA GLY A 48 -16.93 -29.94 10.53
C GLY A 48 -16.59 -30.55 11.88
N SER A 49 -16.11 -29.70 12.80
CA SER A 49 -15.89 -30.06 14.21
C SER A 49 -17.17 -29.94 15.07
N GLY A 50 -18.30 -29.56 14.47
CA GLY A 50 -19.61 -29.46 15.13
C GLY A 50 -20.57 -30.58 14.71
N SER A 51 -21.84 -30.49 15.13
CA SER A 51 -22.88 -31.47 14.80
C SER A 51 -23.41 -31.37 13.35
N SER A 52 -23.12 -30.28 12.65
CA SER A 52 -23.50 -30.04 11.25
C SER A 52 -22.28 -29.82 10.35
N ASN A 53 -22.43 -30.20 9.07
CA ASN A 53 -21.41 -29.95 8.05
C ASN A 53 -21.27 -28.44 7.78
N TYR A 54 -20.05 -28.01 7.49
CA TYR A 54 -19.81 -26.67 6.98
C TYR A 54 -20.09 -26.61 5.48
N THR A 55 -20.97 -25.70 5.08
CA THR A 55 -21.23 -25.39 3.68
C THR A 55 -20.23 -24.35 3.23
N THR A 56 -19.53 -24.60 2.13
CA THR A 56 -18.65 -23.64 1.48
C THR A 56 -19.02 -23.50 0.02
N SER A 57 -18.87 -22.31 -0.55
CA SER A 57 -19.11 -22.04 -1.95
C SER A 57 -18.04 -21.16 -2.56
N ALA A 58 -17.86 -21.34 -3.87
CA ALA A 58 -17.02 -20.54 -4.74
C ALA A 58 -17.88 -20.06 -5.91
N ASP A 59 -18.03 -18.75 -6.03
CA ASP A 59 -18.78 -18.11 -7.10
C ASP A 59 -17.80 -17.44 -8.07
N PHE A 60 -17.78 -17.92 -9.31
CA PHE A 60 -16.92 -17.49 -10.42
C PHE A 60 -17.67 -16.66 -11.46
N LEU A 61 -18.81 -16.03 -11.10
CA LEU A 61 -19.51 -15.12 -12.01
C LEU A 61 -18.56 -14.03 -12.56
N ASP A 62 -17.65 -13.57 -11.71
CA ASP A 62 -16.47 -12.80 -12.10
C ASP A 62 -15.24 -13.69 -11.91
N PRO A 63 -14.69 -14.29 -12.99
CA PRO A 63 -13.53 -15.16 -12.90
C PRO A 63 -12.27 -14.48 -12.36
N ALA A 64 -12.17 -13.14 -12.46
CA ALA A 64 -11.04 -12.38 -11.94
C ALA A 64 -11.16 -12.16 -10.42
N HIS A 65 -12.38 -12.11 -9.89
CA HIS A 65 -12.67 -11.87 -8.48
C HIS A 65 -13.63 -12.92 -7.90
N PRO A 66 -13.20 -14.19 -7.79
CA PRO A 66 -14.06 -15.24 -7.27
C PRO A 66 -14.46 -14.97 -5.81
N VAL A 67 -15.75 -15.15 -5.51
CA VAL A 67 -16.28 -14.88 -4.18
C VAL A 67 -16.38 -16.18 -3.40
N PHE A 68 -15.61 -16.27 -2.32
CA PHE A 68 -15.61 -17.42 -1.42
C PHE A 68 -16.48 -17.18 -0.20
N ARG A 69 -17.29 -18.18 0.14
CA ARG A 69 -18.12 -18.18 1.36
C ARG A 69 -17.98 -19.51 2.07
N CYS A 70 -18.04 -19.49 3.40
CA CYS A 70 -18.10 -20.71 4.20
C CYS A 70 -18.84 -20.41 5.51
N SER A 71 -19.63 -21.36 5.99
CA SER A 71 -20.33 -21.27 7.27
C SER A 71 -19.44 -21.58 8.49
N CYS A 72 -18.16 -21.92 8.29
CA CYS A 72 -17.26 -22.23 9.39
C CYS A 72 -16.89 -20.98 10.21
N PRO A 73 -16.56 -21.11 11.51
CA PRO A 73 -16.25 -19.97 12.40
C PRO A 73 -14.91 -19.27 12.10
N SER A 74 -14.18 -19.72 11.07
CA SER A 74 -12.92 -19.11 10.65
C SER A 74 -13.16 -17.65 10.24
N ARG A 75 -12.29 -16.75 10.71
CA ARG A 75 -12.22 -15.37 10.22
C ARG A 75 -11.19 -15.20 9.09
N GLN A 76 -10.48 -16.27 8.71
CA GLN A 76 -9.59 -16.33 7.55
C GLN A 76 -10.40 -16.76 6.33
N PHE A 77 -10.43 -15.94 5.28
CA PHE A 77 -11.09 -16.22 4.01
C PHE A 77 -10.16 -15.90 2.83
N PRO A 78 -10.01 -16.78 1.84
CA PRO A 78 -10.59 -18.13 1.74
C PRO A 78 -10.13 -19.04 2.89
N CYS A 79 -11.07 -19.74 3.53
CA CYS A 79 -10.76 -20.63 4.64
C CYS A 79 -10.27 -21.99 4.12
N LYS A 80 -9.76 -22.86 5.00
CA LYS A 80 -9.34 -24.21 4.61
C LYS A 80 -10.41 -25.03 3.86
N HIS A 81 -11.71 -24.80 4.14
CA HIS A 81 -12.80 -25.48 3.43
C HIS A 81 -12.99 -24.90 2.02
N SER A 82 -12.92 -23.58 1.86
CA SER A 82 -13.02 -22.94 0.53
C SER A 82 -11.83 -23.32 -0.35
N LEU A 83 -10.61 -23.34 0.20
CA LEU A 83 -9.43 -23.85 -0.49
C LEU A 83 -9.55 -25.36 -0.80
N GLY A 84 -10.13 -26.14 0.11
CA GLY A 84 -10.40 -27.56 -0.11
C GLY A 84 -11.38 -27.79 -1.26
N LEU A 85 -12.42 -26.96 -1.37
CA LEU A 85 -13.35 -26.99 -2.50
C LEU A 85 -12.61 -26.68 -3.81
N LEU A 86 -11.70 -25.70 -3.83
CA LEU A 86 -10.85 -25.42 -5.00
C LEU A 86 -9.99 -26.62 -5.40
N TYR A 87 -9.38 -27.32 -4.44
CA TYR A 87 -8.62 -28.55 -4.72
C TYR A 87 -9.51 -29.65 -5.28
N ALA A 88 -10.74 -29.81 -4.78
CA ALA A 88 -11.70 -30.77 -5.32
C ALA A 88 -12.06 -30.44 -6.79
N ILE A 89 -12.20 -29.14 -7.13
CA ILE A 89 -12.43 -28.70 -8.52
C ILE A 89 -11.19 -29.00 -9.38
N ALA A 90 -9.98 -28.65 -8.92
CA ALA A 90 -8.74 -28.89 -9.66
C ALA A 90 -8.48 -30.39 -9.91
N GLN A 91 -8.85 -31.25 -8.97
CA GLN A 91 -8.75 -32.71 -9.09
C GLN A 91 -9.89 -33.33 -9.91
N LYS A 92 -10.82 -32.52 -10.44
CA LYS A 92 -12.00 -32.96 -11.19
C LYS A 92 -12.80 -34.02 -10.41
N ALA A 93 -13.01 -33.79 -9.12
CA ALA A 93 -13.85 -34.64 -8.29
C ALA A 93 -15.28 -34.75 -8.89
N ALA A 94 -16.05 -35.76 -8.48
CA ALA A 94 -17.43 -35.89 -8.92
C ALA A 94 -18.30 -34.80 -8.25
N PHE A 95 -18.88 -33.90 -9.05
CA PHE A 95 -19.83 -32.88 -8.61
C PHE A 95 -21.22 -33.21 -9.16
N GLU A 96 -22.22 -33.16 -8.28
CA GLU A 96 -23.64 -33.20 -8.68
C GLU A 96 -24.03 -31.87 -9.33
N THR A 97 -24.81 -31.92 -10.41
CA THR A 97 -25.38 -30.70 -10.97
C THR A 97 -26.54 -30.22 -10.10
N GLY A 98 -26.55 -28.94 -9.74
CA GLY A 98 -27.62 -28.35 -8.93
C GLY A 98 -27.82 -26.86 -9.20
N ALA A 99 -28.99 -26.34 -8.80
CA ALA A 99 -29.32 -24.93 -8.95
C ALA A 99 -28.48 -24.05 -8.01
N ILE A 100 -28.19 -22.83 -8.47
CA ILE A 100 -27.51 -21.82 -7.65
C ILE A 100 -28.48 -21.35 -6.55
N PRO A 101 -28.09 -21.37 -5.26
CA PRO A 101 -28.96 -20.93 -4.17
C PRO A 101 -29.46 -19.49 -4.34
N GLU A 102 -30.72 -19.22 -3.96
CA GLU A 102 -31.36 -17.91 -4.14
C GLU A 102 -30.60 -16.75 -3.49
N ASP A 103 -29.94 -16.98 -2.35
CA ASP A 103 -29.19 -15.92 -1.66
C ASP A 103 -27.96 -15.46 -2.47
N ILE A 104 -27.39 -16.36 -3.27
CA ILE A 104 -26.30 -16.08 -4.20
C ILE A 104 -26.85 -15.33 -5.41
N LEU A 105 -27.97 -15.79 -5.98
CA LEU A 105 -28.64 -15.13 -7.11
C LEU A 105 -29.01 -13.68 -6.78
N ARG A 106 -29.63 -13.42 -5.61
CA ARG A 106 -29.94 -12.05 -5.15
C ARG A 106 -28.70 -11.18 -5.02
N LYS A 107 -27.56 -11.75 -4.62
CA LYS A 107 -26.28 -11.01 -4.54
C LYS A 107 -25.70 -10.74 -5.93
N ARG A 108 -25.77 -11.71 -6.85
CA ARG A 108 -25.39 -11.53 -8.26
C ARG A 108 -26.20 -10.42 -8.91
N GLU A 109 -27.53 -10.39 -8.71
CA GLU A 109 -28.38 -9.30 -9.18
C GLU A 109 -28.01 -7.93 -8.61
N ARG A 110 -27.63 -7.86 -7.33
CA ARG A 110 -27.17 -6.61 -6.71
C ARG A 110 -25.84 -6.14 -7.27
N LEU A 111 -24.95 -7.06 -7.63
CA LEU A 111 -23.67 -6.76 -8.29
C LEU A 111 -23.91 -6.33 -9.75
N ALA A 112 -24.78 -7.02 -10.48
CA ALA A 112 -25.18 -6.67 -11.84
C ALA A 112 -25.83 -5.28 -11.90
N LYS A 113 -26.75 -4.94 -10.98
CA LYS A 113 -27.35 -3.59 -10.91
C LYS A 113 -26.34 -2.47 -10.63
N ARG A 114 -25.16 -2.80 -10.09
CA ARG A 114 -24.04 -1.86 -9.90
C ARG A 114 -23.15 -1.76 -11.14
N SER A 115 -23.05 -2.81 -11.96
CA SER A 115 -22.24 -2.84 -13.18
C SER A 115 -23.02 -2.49 -14.46
N THR A 116 -24.35 -2.61 -14.48
CA THR A 116 -25.22 -2.27 -15.61
C THR A 116 -25.84 -0.88 -15.50
N GLN A 117 -25.19 0.06 -14.78
CA GLN A 117 -25.33 1.47 -15.15
C GLN A 117 -24.46 1.66 -16.39
N PRO A 118 -25.04 1.83 -17.59
CA PRO A 118 -24.23 1.97 -18.80
C PRO A 118 -23.49 3.30 -18.75
N GLU A 119 -22.16 3.25 -18.87
CA GLU A 119 -21.37 4.34 -19.45
C GLU A 119 -21.77 4.45 -20.93
N THR A 120 -22.86 5.17 -21.22
CA THR A 120 -23.14 5.64 -22.59
C THR A 120 -22.85 7.12 -22.65
N GLU A 121 -21.87 7.47 -23.48
CA GLU A 121 -21.68 8.79 -24.06
C GLU A 121 -22.99 9.25 -24.73
N ALA A 122 -23.81 9.96 -23.97
CA ALA A 122 -24.80 10.90 -24.46
C ALA A 122 -24.93 11.98 -23.39
N GLU A 123 -24.90 13.24 -23.82
CA GLU A 123 -24.94 14.42 -22.94
C GLU A 123 -25.99 14.26 -21.82
N PRO A 124 -25.65 14.58 -20.57
CA PRO A 124 -26.51 14.28 -19.44
C PRO A 124 -27.77 15.15 -19.47
N PRO A 125 -29.00 14.57 -19.49
CA PRO A 125 -30.15 15.28 -18.98
C PRO A 125 -29.91 15.45 -17.48
N GLN A 126 -30.03 16.68 -16.98
CA GLN A 126 -29.76 17.06 -15.59
C GLN A 126 -30.53 16.22 -14.56
N ALA A 127 -30.00 15.06 -14.18
CA ALA A 127 -30.41 14.35 -12.98
C ALA A 127 -29.70 14.98 -11.80
N LYS A 128 -30.36 15.90 -11.08
CA LYS A 128 -29.84 16.55 -9.85
C LYS A 128 -29.29 15.52 -8.84
N PRO A 129 -27.99 15.55 -8.48
CA PRO A 129 -27.48 14.76 -7.36
C PRO A 129 -26.58 15.64 -6.47
N LYS A 130 -27.11 16.64 -5.76
CA LYS A 130 -26.20 17.61 -5.06
C LYS A 130 -26.56 18.07 -3.65
N LYS A 131 -27.77 17.85 -3.09
CA LYS A 131 -28.10 18.44 -1.78
C LYS A 131 -27.75 17.59 -0.56
N THR A 132 -27.88 16.26 -0.61
CA THR A 132 -27.68 15.39 0.57
C THR A 132 -26.20 15.12 0.90
N LYS A 133 -25.35 14.81 -0.09
CA LYS A 133 -23.90 14.58 0.10
C LYS A 133 -23.16 15.84 0.59
N LYS A 134 -23.53 17.04 0.12
CA LYS A 134 -22.87 18.29 0.50
C LYS A 134 -23.07 18.64 1.99
N THR A 135 -24.30 18.50 2.49
CA THR A 135 -24.61 18.78 3.90
C THR A 135 -23.92 17.81 4.86
N ALA A 136 -23.86 16.52 4.50
CA ALA A 136 -23.13 15.50 5.27
C ALA A 136 -21.62 15.79 5.32
N ASN A 137 -21.02 16.18 4.18
CA ASN A 137 -19.61 16.55 4.11
C ASN A 137 -19.29 17.82 4.92
N LYS A 138 -20.14 18.86 4.88
CA LYS A 138 -19.95 20.08 5.68
C LYS A 138 -19.95 19.78 7.18
N LYS A 139 -20.89 18.94 7.67
CA LYS A 139 -20.89 18.50 9.08
C LYS A 139 -19.61 17.76 9.46
N ARG A 140 -19.13 16.86 8.59
CA ARG A 140 -17.86 16.16 8.80
C ARG A 140 -16.66 17.11 8.86
N TRP A 141 -16.57 18.07 7.94
CA TRP A 141 -15.46 19.03 7.91
C TRP A 141 -15.45 19.95 9.14
N LEU A 142 -16.62 20.39 9.62
CA LEU A 142 -16.72 21.14 10.88
C LEU A 142 -16.24 20.30 12.07
N LYS A 143 -16.63 19.02 12.13
CA LYS A 143 -16.17 18.10 13.18
C LYS A 143 -14.64 17.88 13.11
N GLN A 144 -14.09 17.76 11.91
CA GLN A 144 -12.64 17.67 11.71
C GLN A 144 -11.94 18.96 12.19
N LEU A 145 -12.49 20.14 11.92
CA LEU A 145 -11.92 21.40 12.42
C LEU A 145 -11.90 21.45 13.96
N GLU A 146 -12.95 20.99 14.64
CA GLU A 146 -12.94 20.87 16.11
C GLU A 146 -11.77 20.00 16.60
N GLY A 147 -11.54 18.84 15.96
CA GLY A 147 -10.44 17.95 16.29
C GLY A 147 -9.06 18.57 16.03
N LEU A 148 -8.92 19.32 14.93
CA LEU A 148 -7.70 20.08 14.64
C LEU A 148 -7.45 21.18 15.67
N ASP A 149 -8.49 21.82 16.20
CA ASP A 149 -8.35 22.81 17.28
C ASP A 149 -7.94 22.18 18.61
N VAL A 150 -8.44 20.98 18.92
CA VAL A 150 -7.95 20.21 20.08
C VAL A 150 -6.46 19.89 19.91
N CYS A 151 -6.03 19.41 18.74
CA CYS A 151 -4.63 19.11 18.47
C CYS A 151 -3.74 20.36 18.48
N ASP A 152 -4.22 21.50 17.97
CA ASP A 152 -3.50 22.78 17.98
C ASP A 152 -3.26 23.30 19.40
N ARG A 153 -4.26 23.18 20.29
CA ARG A 153 -4.10 23.52 21.72
C ARG A 153 -3.04 22.64 22.38
N MET A 154 -3.12 21.32 22.17
CA MET A 154 -2.09 20.39 22.67
C MET A 154 -0.68 20.77 22.17
N LEU A 155 -0.52 21.07 20.87
CA LEU A 155 0.76 21.49 20.32
C LEU A 155 1.29 22.78 20.97
N ARG A 156 0.43 23.77 21.24
CA ARG A 156 0.82 25.00 21.93
C ARG A 156 1.23 24.75 23.37
N ASP A 157 0.51 23.89 24.08
CA ASP A 157 0.83 23.53 25.46
C ASP A 157 2.16 22.77 25.55
N LEU A 158 2.44 21.89 24.59
CA LEU A 158 3.72 21.20 24.44
C LEU A 158 4.88 22.18 24.23
N VAL A 159 4.72 23.15 23.32
CA VAL A 159 5.74 24.17 23.06
C VAL A 159 5.94 25.07 24.28
N ARG A 160 4.86 25.43 24.99
CA ARG A 160 4.92 26.29 26.18
C ARG A 160 5.57 25.59 27.38
N SER A 161 5.27 24.32 27.60
CA SER A 161 5.85 23.52 28.69
C SER A 161 7.26 23.02 28.38
N GLY A 162 7.63 22.98 27.09
CA GLY A 162 8.91 22.53 26.61
C GLY A 162 8.93 21.02 26.30
N VAL A 163 9.64 20.64 25.24
CA VAL A 163 9.70 19.24 24.76
C VAL A 163 10.29 18.30 25.81
N SER A 164 11.23 18.78 26.63
CA SER A 164 11.76 18.00 27.76
C SER A 164 10.66 17.64 28.77
N ALA A 165 9.76 18.56 29.10
CA ALA A 165 8.65 18.28 30.01
C ALA A 165 7.67 17.27 29.41
N PHE A 166 7.37 17.38 28.11
CA PHE A 166 6.56 16.39 27.39
C PHE A 166 7.16 14.99 27.45
N VAL A 167 8.45 14.87 27.14
CA VAL A 167 9.13 13.58 27.12
C VAL A 167 9.22 12.97 28.52
N ASN A 168 9.47 13.78 29.55
CA ASN A 168 9.68 13.26 30.91
C ASN A 168 8.40 13.04 31.72
N ASN A 169 7.24 13.48 31.22
CA ASN A 169 5.94 13.29 31.87
C ASN A 169 5.22 12.02 31.41
N SER A 170 4.13 11.67 32.10
CA SER A 170 3.24 10.58 31.70
C SER A 170 2.64 10.84 30.30
N LEU A 171 2.87 9.91 29.36
CA LEU A 171 2.36 10.00 28.00
C LEU A 171 0.89 9.53 27.85
N LYS A 172 0.26 9.06 28.93
CA LYS A 172 -1.10 8.48 28.91
C LYS A 172 -2.16 9.45 28.40
N ASP A 173 -2.08 10.72 28.77
CA ASP A 173 -3.06 11.73 28.34
C ASP A 173 -3.00 11.96 26.82
N TYR A 174 -1.80 11.89 26.24
CA TYR A 174 -1.59 11.97 24.80
C TYR A 174 -2.10 10.71 24.07
N GLU A 175 -2.01 9.53 24.69
CA GLU A 175 -2.60 8.30 24.14
C GLU A 175 -4.13 8.36 24.11
N VAL A 176 -4.74 8.93 25.16
CA VAL A 176 -6.19 9.19 25.21
C VAL A 176 -6.57 10.18 24.11
N LEU A 177 -5.85 11.29 24.00
CA LEU A 177 -6.08 12.28 22.96
C LEU A 177 -5.93 11.70 21.54
N ALA A 178 -4.91 10.86 21.31
CA ALA A 178 -4.72 10.20 20.03
C ALA A 178 -5.94 9.33 19.65
N LYS A 179 -6.48 8.56 20.61
CA LYS A 179 -7.69 7.76 20.38
C LYS A 179 -8.92 8.63 20.06
N GLN A 180 -9.07 9.75 20.75
CA GLN A 180 -10.18 10.70 20.55
C GLN A 180 -10.20 11.29 19.13
N MET A 181 -9.07 11.33 18.40
CA MET A 181 -9.06 11.84 17.02
C MET A 181 -9.99 11.07 16.07
N ASN A 182 -10.34 9.81 16.37
CA ASN A 182 -11.34 9.07 15.60
C ASN A 182 -12.74 9.68 15.70
N ASP A 183 -13.11 10.24 16.86
CA ASP A 183 -14.40 10.90 17.08
C ASP A 183 -14.54 12.16 16.22
N TYR A 184 -13.42 12.68 15.75
CA TYR A 184 -13.32 13.84 14.85
C TYR A 184 -13.08 13.47 13.38
N TYR A 185 -13.11 12.18 13.01
CA TYR A 185 -12.79 11.71 11.65
C TYR A 185 -11.36 12.09 11.20
N LEU A 186 -10.39 12.04 12.12
CA LEU A 186 -8.99 12.36 11.89
C LEU A 186 -8.02 11.19 12.19
N PRO A 187 -8.19 10.01 11.58
CA PRO A 187 -7.31 8.88 11.84
C PRO A 187 -5.86 9.15 11.39
N GLY A 188 -5.63 10.08 10.45
CA GLY A 188 -4.28 10.50 10.07
C GLY A 188 -3.57 11.27 11.20
N ILE A 189 -4.29 12.15 11.90
CA ILE A 189 -3.78 12.86 13.08
C ILE A 189 -3.55 11.89 14.24
N GLN A 190 -4.46 10.94 14.46
CA GLN A 190 -4.25 9.85 15.43
C GLN A 190 -2.91 9.16 15.17
N ARG A 191 -2.65 8.78 13.92
CA ARG A 191 -1.43 8.05 13.58
C ARG A 191 -0.17 8.89 13.83
N GLN A 192 -0.20 10.18 13.46
CA GLN A 192 0.93 11.07 13.74
C GLN A 192 1.16 11.26 15.25
N LEU A 193 0.11 11.35 16.06
CA LEU A 193 0.23 11.40 17.53
C LEU A 193 0.84 10.12 18.10
N VAL A 194 0.44 8.94 17.61
CA VAL A 194 1.02 7.66 18.04
C VAL A 194 2.51 7.58 17.69
N THR A 195 2.92 8.05 16.50
CA THR A 195 4.33 8.14 16.11
C THR A 195 5.10 9.11 17.01
N LEU A 196 4.53 10.28 17.32
CA LEU A 196 5.13 11.25 18.23
C LEU A 196 5.32 10.69 19.64
N ILE A 197 4.32 9.96 20.17
CA ILE A 197 4.40 9.29 21.48
C ILE A 197 5.50 8.23 21.47
N ALA A 198 5.62 7.45 20.39
CA ALA A 198 6.70 6.47 20.26
C ALA A 198 8.09 7.13 20.24
N ALA A 199 8.25 8.23 19.48
CA ALA A 199 9.47 9.02 19.47
C ALA A 199 9.83 9.57 20.86
N ALA A 200 8.83 10.04 21.62
CA ALA A 200 9.02 10.51 22.99
C ALA A 200 9.48 9.39 23.92
N ARG A 201 8.89 8.18 23.82
CA ARG A 201 9.34 7.02 24.62
C ARG A 201 10.78 6.63 24.30
N THR A 202 11.18 6.67 23.03
CA THR A 202 12.58 6.44 22.67
C THR A 202 13.48 7.51 23.30
N ALA A 203 13.08 8.78 23.22
CA ALA A 203 13.82 9.90 23.82
C ALA A 203 13.96 9.82 25.35
N GLN A 204 13.01 9.20 26.07
CA GLN A 204 13.14 8.93 27.51
C GLN A 204 14.32 8.00 27.83
N THR A 205 14.68 7.13 26.90
CA THR A 205 15.75 6.13 27.08
C THR A 205 17.09 6.55 26.48
N SER A 206 17.10 7.48 25.53
CA SER A 206 18.30 7.98 24.86
C SER A 206 18.68 9.36 25.40
N GLU A 207 19.74 9.43 26.22
CA GLU A 207 20.33 10.62 26.89
C GLU A 207 20.09 11.99 26.19
N GLY A 208 18.88 12.55 26.34
CA GLY A 208 18.58 13.93 25.95
C GLY A 208 18.50 14.27 24.45
N THR A 209 18.46 13.29 23.54
CA THR A 209 18.32 13.58 22.09
C THR A 209 16.85 13.67 21.68
N TYR A 210 16.42 14.84 21.19
CA TYR A 210 15.02 15.13 20.86
C TYR A 210 14.75 15.32 19.36
N ASP A 211 15.73 15.12 18.47
CA ASP A 211 15.60 15.46 17.03
C ASP A 211 14.43 14.76 16.34
N VAL A 212 14.20 13.49 16.68
CA VAL A 212 13.06 12.71 16.15
C VAL A 212 11.74 13.28 16.71
N VAL A 213 11.70 13.62 18.00
CA VAL A 213 10.51 14.24 18.62
C VAL A 213 10.18 15.58 17.96
N PHE A 214 11.18 16.44 17.74
CA PHE A 214 10.99 17.70 17.03
C PHE A 214 10.51 17.48 15.59
N THR A 215 11.07 16.50 14.88
CA THR A 215 10.67 16.17 13.52
C THR A 215 9.19 15.77 13.46
N GLU A 216 8.73 14.91 14.38
CA GLU A 216 7.33 14.48 14.44
C GLU A 216 6.39 15.61 14.90
N LEU A 217 6.81 16.47 15.84
CA LEU A 217 6.07 17.67 16.22
C LEU A 217 5.86 18.63 15.05
N LEU A 218 6.91 18.89 14.27
CA LEU A 218 6.86 19.76 13.10
C LEU A 218 5.89 19.22 12.05
N ARG A 219 5.92 17.90 11.80
CA ARG A 219 4.99 17.23 10.87
C ARG A 219 3.54 17.32 11.31
N LEU A 220 3.29 17.03 12.58
CA LEU A 220 1.95 17.13 13.15
C LEU A 220 1.42 18.56 13.04
N ASN A 221 2.24 19.55 13.41
CA ASN A 221 1.88 20.95 13.29
C ASN A 221 1.60 21.38 11.84
N GLN A 222 2.42 20.93 10.86
CA GLN A 222 2.16 21.22 9.45
C GLN A 222 0.86 20.59 8.97
N THR A 223 0.60 19.32 9.31
CA THR A 223 -0.66 18.65 8.95
C THR A 223 -1.86 19.39 9.54
N VAL A 224 -1.80 19.79 10.82
CA VAL A 224 -2.88 20.54 11.48
C VAL A 224 -3.11 21.89 10.80
N LYS A 225 -2.05 22.67 10.56
CA LYS A 225 -2.14 24.00 9.95
C LYS A 225 -2.72 23.95 8.54
N GLN A 226 -2.21 23.06 7.70
CA GLN A 226 -2.64 22.92 6.31
C GLN A 226 -4.02 22.24 6.22
N GLY A 227 -4.29 21.26 7.08
CA GLY A 227 -5.62 20.65 7.25
C GLY A 227 -6.69 21.70 7.57
N ARG A 228 -6.42 22.60 8.52
CA ARG A 228 -7.32 23.71 8.86
C ARG A 228 -7.55 24.61 7.65
N LYS A 229 -6.49 25.01 6.94
CA LYS A 229 -6.59 25.85 5.74
C LYS A 229 -7.44 25.18 4.65
N TYR A 230 -7.18 23.90 4.39
CA TYR A 230 -7.88 23.08 3.41
C TYR A 230 -9.37 22.93 3.70
N LEU A 231 -9.72 22.57 4.94
CA LEU A 231 -11.12 22.37 5.34
C LEU A 231 -11.91 23.69 5.30
N ASN A 232 -11.28 24.82 5.67
CA ASN A 232 -11.92 26.13 5.54
C ASN A 232 -12.20 26.50 4.08
N LYS A 233 -11.26 26.25 3.15
CA LYS A 233 -11.51 26.41 1.71
C LYS A 233 -12.72 25.59 1.25
N LYS A 234 -12.79 24.32 1.66
CA LYS A 234 -13.91 23.42 1.33
C LYS A 234 -15.25 23.92 1.89
N LEU A 235 -15.27 24.42 3.14
CA LEU A 235 -16.49 24.97 3.76
C LEU A 235 -17.00 26.24 3.05
N GLN A 236 -16.07 27.05 2.56
CA GLN A 236 -16.33 28.27 1.79
C GLN A 236 -16.57 27.99 0.29
N ASP A 237 -16.68 26.71 -0.10
CA ASP A 237 -16.88 26.28 -1.49
C ASP A 237 -15.80 26.85 -2.46
N GLN A 238 -14.60 27.14 -1.96
CA GLN A 238 -13.46 27.59 -2.76
C GLN A 238 -12.84 26.43 -3.56
N PRO A 239 -12.26 26.70 -4.74
CA PRO A 239 -11.56 25.69 -5.52
C PRO A 239 -10.33 25.17 -4.76
N VAL A 240 -10.06 23.88 -4.94
CA VAL A 240 -8.97 23.15 -4.31
C VAL A 240 -8.19 22.44 -5.40
N THR A 241 -6.88 22.64 -5.42
CA THR A 241 -5.98 22.03 -6.41
C THR A 241 -5.80 20.52 -6.16
N PRO A 242 -5.44 19.73 -7.18
CA PRO A 242 -5.11 18.30 -7.01
C PRO A 242 -4.02 18.05 -5.96
N GLU A 243 -3.03 18.92 -5.86
CA GLU A 243 -1.94 18.83 -4.89
C GLU A 243 -2.45 19.07 -3.46
N GLU A 244 -3.34 20.06 -3.28
CA GLU A 244 -3.99 20.32 -1.99
C GLU A 244 -4.88 19.16 -1.53
N LYS A 245 -5.46 18.38 -2.46
CA LYS A 245 -6.20 17.15 -2.09
C LYS A 245 -5.31 16.13 -1.40
N GLY A 246 -3.97 16.21 -1.53
CA GLY A 246 -3.03 15.36 -0.78
C GLY A 246 -3.13 15.54 0.73
N ILE A 247 -3.70 16.65 1.21
CA ILE A 247 -3.98 16.89 2.62
C ILE A 247 -4.99 15.86 3.16
N GLU A 248 -5.90 15.34 2.32
CA GLU A 248 -6.87 14.32 2.73
C GLU A 248 -6.20 13.02 3.15
N GLU A 249 -5.09 12.62 2.54
CA GLU A 249 -4.26 11.49 3.01
C GLU A 249 -3.68 11.78 4.40
N GLY A 250 -3.15 12.99 4.60
CA GLY A 250 -2.58 13.43 5.88
C GLY A 250 -3.60 13.46 7.02
N LEU A 251 -4.86 13.80 6.72
CA LEU A 251 -5.98 13.74 7.67
C LEU A 251 -6.52 12.31 7.87
N GLY A 252 -6.17 11.38 6.98
CA GLY A 252 -6.56 9.97 7.04
C GLY A 252 -7.91 9.66 6.39
N THR A 253 -8.25 10.37 5.32
CA THR A 253 -9.41 10.03 4.48
C THR A 253 -9.27 8.61 3.93
N ILE A 254 -10.33 7.82 4.04
CA ILE A 254 -10.38 6.48 3.47
C ILE A 254 -10.81 6.59 2.01
N TRP A 255 -9.93 6.19 1.10
CA TRP A 255 -10.20 6.14 -0.35
C TRP A 255 -10.52 4.73 -0.82
N ASN A 256 -11.64 4.61 -1.54
CA ASN A 256 -11.94 3.47 -2.39
C ASN A 256 -11.69 3.82 -3.88
N LEU A 257 -11.70 2.82 -4.77
CA LEU A 257 -11.41 3.04 -6.19
C LEU A 257 -12.45 3.94 -6.86
N SER A 258 -13.73 3.79 -6.51
CA SER A 258 -14.79 4.67 -7.03
C SER A 258 -14.60 6.14 -6.64
N ASP A 259 -14.16 6.42 -5.41
CA ASP A 259 -13.88 7.79 -4.97
C ASP A 259 -12.69 8.39 -5.74
N LEU A 260 -11.65 7.59 -5.98
CA LEU A 260 -10.50 8.03 -6.77
C LEU A 260 -10.90 8.31 -8.22
N LYS A 261 -11.69 7.43 -8.85
CA LYS A 261 -12.26 7.64 -10.19
C LYS A 261 -13.10 8.92 -10.26
N GLU A 262 -14.08 9.07 -9.37
CA GLU A 262 -14.97 10.25 -9.30
C GLU A 262 -14.19 11.57 -9.09
N GLN A 263 -13.02 11.51 -8.47
CA GLN A 263 -12.18 12.68 -8.20
C GLN A 263 -11.11 12.94 -9.27
N GLY A 264 -11.06 12.13 -10.34
CA GLY A 264 -10.14 12.28 -11.47
C GLY A 264 -8.73 11.74 -11.22
N PHE A 265 -8.58 10.74 -10.34
CA PHE A 265 -7.30 10.14 -9.99
C PHE A 265 -6.99 8.82 -10.72
N GLU A 266 -7.85 8.44 -11.66
CA GLU A 266 -7.60 7.34 -12.58
C GLU A 266 -6.72 7.82 -13.74
N ILE A 267 -5.67 7.06 -14.05
CA ILE A 267 -4.73 7.34 -15.15
C ILE A 267 -4.84 6.30 -16.28
N GLY A 268 -5.91 5.52 -16.31
CA GLY A 268 -6.19 4.51 -17.33
C GLY A 268 -5.19 3.35 -17.34
N GLU A 269 -5.02 2.75 -18.52
CA GLU A 269 -4.17 1.57 -18.72
C GLU A 269 -2.69 1.93 -18.53
N GLN A 270 -1.98 1.13 -17.74
CA GLN A 270 -0.54 1.31 -17.51
C GLN A 270 0.18 -0.05 -17.46
N SER A 271 1.46 -0.02 -17.81
CA SER A 271 2.42 -1.08 -17.50
C SER A 271 3.14 -0.75 -16.20
N LEU A 272 3.21 -1.72 -15.29
CA LEU A 272 3.83 -1.60 -13.97
C LEU A 272 4.97 -2.61 -13.85
N ILE A 273 6.17 -2.12 -13.52
CA ILE A 273 7.35 -2.95 -13.28
C ILE A 273 7.86 -2.67 -11.88
N GLN A 274 7.86 -3.68 -11.01
CA GLN A 274 8.34 -3.52 -9.64
C GLN A 274 9.87 -3.47 -9.62
N LEU A 275 10.42 -2.34 -9.21
CA LEU A 275 11.86 -2.10 -9.10
C LEU A 275 12.41 -2.44 -7.72
N GLY A 276 11.57 -2.37 -6.69
CA GLY A 276 11.94 -2.70 -5.32
C GLY A 276 10.74 -3.16 -4.51
N PHE A 277 10.98 -4.01 -3.52
CA PHE A 277 10.00 -4.42 -2.53
C PHE A 277 10.65 -4.32 -1.15
N ARG A 278 9.89 -3.91 -0.14
CA ARG A 278 10.38 -3.79 1.24
C ARG A 278 9.28 -4.18 2.20
N VAL A 279 9.63 -5.03 3.16
CA VAL A 279 8.82 -5.34 4.33
C VAL A 279 9.47 -4.71 5.56
N ARG A 280 8.70 -4.03 6.40
CA ARG A 280 9.19 -3.51 7.68
C ARG A 280 8.13 -3.66 8.76
N TYR A 281 8.57 -3.73 10.01
CA TYR A 281 7.66 -3.67 11.16
C TYR A 281 7.61 -2.26 11.73
N ASP A 282 6.44 -1.62 11.66
CA ASP A 282 6.16 -0.36 12.34
C ASP A 282 5.78 -0.64 13.79
N SER A 283 6.75 -0.49 14.69
CA SER A 283 6.57 -0.76 16.11
C SER A 283 5.64 0.22 16.80
N ALA A 284 5.55 1.47 16.33
CA ALA A 284 4.66 2.49 16.89
C ALA A 284 3.19 2.12 16.63
N HIS A 285 2.88 1.70 15.39
CA HIS A 285 1.53 1.32 14.97
C HIS A 285 1.20 -0.16 15.16
N GLN A 286 2.20 -0.97 15.54
CA GLN A 286 2.08 -2.43 15.71
C GLN A 286 1.56 -3.11 14.44
N GLU A 287 2.18 -2.82 13.30
CA GLU A 287 1.78 -3.32 11.98
C GLU A 287 2.99 -3.63 11.10
N THR A 288 2.86 -4.66 10.27
CA THR A 288 3.81 -4.96 9.19
C THR A 288 3.41 -4.15 7.97
N VAL A 289 4.35 -3.40 7.39
CA VAL A 289 4.13 -2.54 6.21
C VAL A 289 4.96 -3.06 5.05
N GLU A 290 4.26 -3.44 3.99
CA GLU A 290 4.80 -3.99 2.75
C GLU A 290 4.65 -2.96 1.64
N GLU A 291 5.77 -2.55 1.04
CA GLU A 291 5.80 -1.54 -0.01
C GLU A 291 6.46 -2.09 -1.27
N GLY A 292 5.73 -2.03 -2.39
CA GLY A 292 6.29 -2.23 -3.71
C GLY A 292 6.54 -0.89 -4.37
N PHE A 293 7.73 -0.70 -4.94
CA PHE A 293 8.12 0.48 -5.70
C PHE A 293 8.07 0.14 -7.18
N TRP A 294 7.26 0.88 -7.94
CA TRP A 294 6.85 0.54 -9.29
C TRP A 294 7.23 1.65 -10.26
N PHE A 295 7.90 1.27 -11.35
CA PHE A 295 7.98 2.10 -12.55
C PHE A 295 6.66 1.98 -13.32
N VAL A 296 6.01 3.11 -13.56
CA VAL A 296 4.69 3.19 -14.21
C VAL A 296 4.86 3.79 -15.60
N HIS A 297 4.46 3.07 -16.64
CA HIS A 297 4.60 3.48 -18.04
C HIS A 297 3.23 3.50 -18.75
N PRO A 298 2.89 4.52 -19.56
CA PRO A 298 3.76 5.57 -20.13
C PRO A 298 4.09 6.78 -19.25
N LEU A 299 3.60 6.83 -18.01
CA LEU A 299 3.86 7.97 -17.13
C LEU A 299 5.36 8.23 -16.86
N ASN A 300 6.19 7.18 -16.93
CA ASN A 300 7.62 7.17 -16.64
C ASN A 300 7.96 7.72 -15.23
N GLU A 301 7.07 7.46 -14.26
CA GLU A 301 7.22 7.88 -12.87
C GLU A 301 7.37 6.68 -11.93
N ILE A 302 7.98 6.91 -10.76
CA ILE A 302 8.04 5.93 -9.68
C ILE A 302 6.91 6.18 -8.67
N HIS A 303 6.08 5.17 -8.46
CA HIS A 303 5.01 5.17 -7.46
C HIS A 303 5.09 3.93 -6.58
N LYS A 304 4.21 3.84 -5.56
CA LYS A 304 4.27 2.69 -4.65
C LYS A 304 2.94 2.09 -4.27
N THR A 305 2.89 0.77 -4.17
CA THR A 305 1.82 0.09 -3.44
C THR A 305 2.16 0.11 -1.94
N ILE A 306 1.13 0.14 -1.10
CA ILE A 306 1.28 0.02 0.35
C ILE A 306 0.23 -0.95 0.84
N HIS A 307 0.70 -2.07 1.39
CA HIS A 307 -0.09 -3.08 2.05
C HIS A 307 0.26 -3.09 3.54
N ILE A 308 -0.76 -3.05 4.41
CA ILE A 308 -0.57 -2.93 5.86
C ILE A 308 -1.25 -4.11 6.52
N ARG A 309 -0.50 -4.83 7.35
CA ARG A 309 -0.98 -5.96 8.15
C ARG A 309 -0.85 -5.63 9.63
N PRO A 310 -1.92 -5.17 10.30
CA PRO A 310 -1.88 -4.94 11.74
C PRO A 310 -1.57 -6.24 12.47
N LYS A 311 -0.68 -6.23 13.47
CA LYS A 311 -0.23 -7.43 14.21
C LYS A 311 -1.37 -8.29 14.74
N LYS A 312 -2.46 -7.66 15.21
CA LYS A 312 -3.66 -8.37 15.72
C LYS A 312 -4.45 -9.09 14.61
N ALA A 313 -4.33 -8.62 13.37
CA ALA A 313 -5.05 -9.12 12.20
C ALA A 313 -4.15 -9.82 11.17
N GLU A 314 -2.83 -9.86 11.38
CA GLU A 314 -1.81 -10.32 10.43
C GLU A 314 -2.11 -11.72 9.89
N LYS A 315 -2.53 -12.65 10.74
CA LYS A 315 -2.95 -14.01 10.34
C LYS A 315 -4.17 -14.07 9.43
N TYR A 316 -4.93 -13.00 9.28
CA TYR A 316 -6.13 -12.91 8.44
C TYR A 316 -5.89 -12.15 7.14
N ILE A 317 -4.72 -11.53 6.98
CA ILE A 317 -4.39 -10.72 5.82
C ILE A 317 -3.22 -11.39 5.10
N ARG A 318 -3.40 -11.72 3.82
CA ARG A 318 -2.35 -12.33 3.01
C ARG A 318 -1.14 -11.40 2.95
N GLU A 319 0.04 -11.98 3.07
CA GLU A 319 1.31 -11.32 2.78
C GLU A 319 1.43 -11.05 1.28
N GLU A 320 2.02 -9.92 0.92
CA GLU A 320 2.45 -9.64 -0.45
C GLU A 320 3.92 -10.00 -0.64
N ASP A 321 4.29 -10.30 -1.89
CA ASP A 321 5.65 -10.64 -2.26
C ASP A 321 6.09 -9.85 -3.50
N SER A 322 7.38 -9.95 -3.80
CA SER A 322 8.04 -9.50 -4.99
C SER A 322 7.35 -9.98 -6.27
N VAL A 323 6.99 -9.03 -7.14
CA VAL A 323 6.48 -9.31 -8.49
C VAL A 323 7.63 -9.13 -9.48
N LEU A 324 8.02 -10.21 -10.15
CA LEU A 324 9.11 -10.22 -11.14
C LEU A 324 8.63 -10.00 -12.57
N MET A 325 7.33 -10.15 -12.83
CA MET A 325 6.72 -9.97 -14.14
C MET A 325 6.28 -8.53 -14.34
N LYS A 326 6.19 -8.09 -15.58
CA LYS A 326 5.51 -6.84 -15.94
C LYS A 326 4.01 -7.05 -15.76
N ILE A 327 3.36 -6.17 -15.02
CA ILE A 327 1.90 -6.12 -14.92
C ILE A 327 1.38 -5.15 -15.97
N LYS A 328 0.38 -5.55 -16.74
CA LYS A 328 -0.43 -4.64 -17.55
C LYS A 328 -1.81 -4.53 -16.92
N ALA A 329 -2.09 -3.35 -16.34
CA ALA A 329 -3.33 -3.08 -15.62
C ALA A 329 -4.24 -2.16 -16.47
N PRO A 330 -5.52 -2.51 -16.67
CA PRO A 330 -6.45 -1.72 -17.50
C PRO A 330 -6.78 -0.37 -16.88
N ALA A 331 -6.76 -0.27 -15.54
CA ALA A 331 -6.90 1.00 -14.83
C ALA A 331 -5.95 1.06 -13.63
N VAL A 332 -5.23 2.17 -13.52
CA VAL A 332 -4.37 2.53 -12.39
C VAL A 332 -4.88 3.82 -11.75
N TYR A 333 -4.84 3.85 -10.43
CA TYR A 333 -5.32 4.93 -9.58
C TYR A 333 -4.18 5.46 -8.71
N LEU A 334 -3.92 6.76 -8.78
CA LEU A 334 -2.91 7.42 -7.98
C LEU A 334 -3.57 8.25 -6.89
N TYR A 335 -3.26 7.93 -5.64
CA TYR A 335 -3.76 8.69 -4.50
C TYR A 335 -3.31 10.16 -4.60
N PRO A 336 -4.13 11.11 -4.11
CA PRO A 336 -3.77 12.51 -4.13
C PRO A 336 -2.47 12.79 -3.36
N GLY A 337 -1.71 13.78 -3.81
CA GLY A 337 -0.47 14.19 -3.17
C GLY A 337 0.69 14.30 -4.17
N ALA A 338 1.92 14.23 -3.66
CA ALA A 338 3.15 14.44 -4.43
C ALA A 338 4.19 13.36 -4.12
N GLY A 339 5.31 13.38 -4.84
CA GLY A 339 6.39 12.40 -4.69
C GLY A 339 6.01 11.02 -5.25
N ASN A 340 6.46 9.94 -4.61
CA ASN A 340 6.04 8.59 -5.00
C ASN A 340 4.65 8.30 -4.41
N ARG A 341 3.61 8.73 -5.13
CA ARG A 341 2.21 8.59 -4.75
C ARG A 341 1.86 7.12 -4.51
N ARG A 342 0.93 6.89 -3.58
CA ARG A 342 0.35 5.56 -3.39
C ARG A 342 -0.44 5.20 -4.64
N LEU A 343 -0.22 4.02 -5.17
CA LEU A 343 -0.94 3.49 -6.32
C LEU A 343 -1.82 2.31 -5.92
N ARG A 344 -2.95 2.19 -6.61
CA ARG A 344 -3.78 0.98 -6.70
C ARG A 344 -4.09 0.72 -8.17
N TYR A 345 -4.42 -0.51 -8.51
CA TYR A 345 -4.80 -0.89 -9.87
C TYR A 345 -5.86 -1.98 -9.83
N GLU A 346 -6.62 -2.13 -10.91
CA GLU A 346 -7.63 -3.19 -11.02
C GLU A 346 -6.99 -4.59 -11.05
N GLU A 347 -7.63 -5.57 -10.42
CA GLU A 347 -7.03 -6.92 -10.33
C GLU A 347 -7.20 -7.74 -11.62
N THR A 348 -8.06 -7.30 -12.55
CA THR A 348 -8.28 -7.81 -13.93
C THR A 348 -7.07 -7.54 -14.84
N ARG A 349 -5.87 -7.78 -14.33
CA ARG A 349 -4.59 -7.50 -14.97
C ARG A 349 -4.04 -8.69 -15.74
N THR A 350 -3.16 -8.41 -16.68
CA THR A 350 -2.33 -9.43 -17.35
C THR A 350 -0.88 -9.30 -16.90
N THR A 351 -0.11 -10.37 -17.07
CA THR A 351 1.32 -10.40 -16.75
C THR A 351 2.14 -10.89 -17.93
N ASP A 352 3.24 -10.21 -18.20
CA ASP A 352 4.18 -10.54 -19.26
C ASP A 352 5.62 -10.62 -18.71
N PRO A 353 6.49 -11.45 -19.29
CA PRO A 353 7.93 -11.36 -19.03
C PRO A 353 8.45 -9.96 -19.42
N LEU A 354 9.46 -9.47 -18.69
CA LEU A 354 10.16 -8.26 -19.09
C LEU A 354 10.94 -8.50 -20.38
N LYS A 355 10.99 -7.47 -21.23
CA LYS A 355 11.72 -7.46 -22.51
C LYS A 355 12.80 -6.38 -22.49
N GLY A 356 13.76 -6.44 -23.42
CA GLY A 356 14.83 -5.45 -23.57
C GLY A 356 14.33 -3.99 -23.55
N ASP A 357 13.25 -3.71 -24.26
CA ASP A 357 12.63 -2.38 -24.30
C ASP A 357 12.14 -1.89 -22.93
N ASP A 358 11.70 -2.80 -22.05
CA ASP A 358 11.24 -2.45 -20.71
C ASP A 358 12.43 -1.96 -19.86
N TYR A 359 13.57 -2.65 -19.92
CA TYR A 359 14.81 -2.22 -19.25
C TYR A 359 15.34 -0.91 -19.84
N ALA A 360 15.30 -0.75 -21.17
CA ALA A 360 15.73 0.46 -21.85
C ALA A 360 14.91 1.69 -21.40
N ARG A 361 13.58 1.56 -21.28
CA ARG A 361 12.71 2.64 -20.77
C ARG A 361 13.02 3.02 -19.33
N ILE A 362 13.24 2.04 -18.45
CA ILE A 362 13.61 2.30 -17.06
C ILE A 362 14.95 3.05 -17.00
N ARG A 363 15.95 2.62 -17.77
CA ARG A 363 17.27 3.26 -17.83
C ARG A 363 17.19 4.68 -18.39
N GLN A 364 16.36 4.91 -19.42
CA GLN A 364 16.15 6.24 -20.01
C GLN A 364 15.46 7.21 -19.04
N ALA A 365 14.62 6.71 -18.13
CA ALA A 365 13.96 7.52 -17.11
C ALA A 365 14.86 7.86 -15.90
N ALA A 366 16.07 7.29 -15.82
CA ALA A 366 16.99 7.56 -14.73
C ALA A 366 17.61 8.96 -14.85
N GLY A 367 17.69 9.68 -13.73
CA GLY A 367 18.35 10.99 -13.70
C GLY A 367 19.85 10.84 -14.00
N GLU A 368 20.35 11.63 -14.95
CA GLU A 368 21.72 11.50 -15.46
C GLU A 368 22.80 12.01 -14.49
N THR A 369 22.45 12.94 -13.60
CA THR A 369 23.38 13.55 -12.65
C THR A 369 22.83 13.52 -11.24
N LEU A 370 23.72 13.36 -10.26
CA LEU A 370 23.37 13.39 -8.85
C LEU A 370 22.82 14.75 -8.44
N GLU A 371 23.36 15.85 -8.97
CA GLU A 371 22.89 17.19 -8.66
C GLU A 371 21.39 17.36 -8.98
N THR A 372 20.98 16.96 -10.18
CA THR A 372 19.59 17.11 -10.64
C THR A 372 18.63 16.23 -9.83
N VAL A 373 19.01 14.97 -9.58
CA VAL A 373 18.21 14.05 -8.76
C VAL A 373 18.09 14.56 -7.33
N ILE A 374 19.19 14.97 -6.70
CA ILE A 374 19.20 15.46 -5.32
C ILE A 374 18.36 16.73 -5.19
N LYS A 375 18.41 17.63 -6.18
CA LYS A 375 17.58 18.84 -6.20
C LYS A 375 16.09 18.51 -6.26
N ASP A 376 15.68 17.59 -7.14
CA ASP A 376 14.30 17.13 -7.24
C ASP A 376 13.83 16.43 -5.94
N VAL A 377 14.63 15.51 -5.42
CA VAL A 377 14.38 14.80 -4.15
C VAL A 377 14.21 15.80 -3.00
N LYS A 378 15.12 16.76 -2.85
CA LYS A 378 15.03 17.80 -1.81
C LYS A 378 13.76 18.63 -1.97
N ASN A 379 13.38 18.98 -3.20
CA ASN A 379 12.15 19.73 -3.45
C ASN A 379 10.89 18.93 -3.09
N LYS A 380 10.87 17.63 -3.36
CA LYS A 380 9.79 16.72 -2.93
C LYS A 380 9.74 16.58 -1.41
N LEU A 381 10.87 16.38 -0.75
CA LEU A 381 10.96 16.24 0.71
C LEU A 381 10.60 17.51 1.48
N LYS A 382 10.66 18.70 0.87
CA LYS A 382 10.15 19.95 1.46
C LYS A 382 8.63 19.94 1.62
N ASN A 383 7.90 19.12 0.86
CA ASN A 383 6.46 19.00 1.00
C ASN A 383 6.15 18.14 2.24
N PRO A 384 5.50 18.69 3.29
CA PRO A 384 5.25 17.99 4.55
C PRO A 384 4.31 16.77 4.40
N PHE A 385 3.61 16.64 3.27
CA PHE A 385 2.72 15.51 2.98
C PHE A 385 3.38 14.40 2.18
N VAL A 386 4.59 14.63 1.67
CA VAL A 386 5.42 13.56 1.15
C VAL A 386 5.94 12.78 2.34
N LYS A 387 5.74 11.45 2.35
CA LYS A 387 6.37 10.59 3.37
C LYS A 387 7.88 10.87 3.35
N ASN A 388 8.59 10.71 4.48
CA ASN A 388 10.02 11.09 4.61
C ASN A 388 11.02 10.37 3.68
N GLU A 389 10.52 9.70 2.66
CA GLU A 389 11.26 8.88 1.75
C GLU A 389 10.78 9.16 0.32
N VAL A 390 11.73 9.39 -0.59
CA VAL A 390 11.49 9.57 -2.02
C VAL A 390 12.37 8.56 -2.76
N ALA A 391 11.73 7.66 -3.51
CA ALA A 391 12.39 6.75 -4.43
C ALA A 391 12.65 7.46 -5.77
N ALA A 392 13.89 7.36 -6.27
CA ALA A 392 14.29 7.91 -7.55
C ALA A 392 15.26 6.96 -8.28
N LEU A 393 15.19 6.99 -9.62
CA LEU A 393 16.13 6.31 -10.49
C LEU A 393 17.33 7.20 -10.76
N VAL A 394 18.53 6.66 -10.59
CA VAL A 394 19.79 7.39 -10.73
C VAL A 394 20.72 6.62 -11.64
N ALA A 395 21.17 7.24 -12.73
CA ALA A 395 22.24 6.70 -13.54
C ALA A 395 23.58 6.93 -12.85
N TYR A 396 24.50 5.97 -12.95
CA TYR A 396 25.83 6.09 -12.36
C TYR A 396 26.90 5.59 -13.32
N ALA A 397 28.09 6.15 -13.20
CA ALA A 397 29.29 5.64 -13.86
C ALA A 397 29.86 4.46 -13.08
N GLU A 398 29.92 4.56 -11.75
CA GLU A 398 30.51 3.54 -10.89
C GLU A 398 29.85 3.51 -9.51
N ILE A 399 29.69 2.31 -8.93
CA ILE A 399 29.51 2.11 -7.50
C ILE A 399 30.76 1.39 -6.99
N ARG A 400 31.45 2.02 -6.03
CA ARG A 400 32.70 1.47 -5.48
C ARG A 400 32.73 1.52 -3.97
N ARG A 401 33.58 0.66 -3.41
CA ARG A 401 33.87 0.67 -1.98
C ARG A 401 34.74 1.88 -1.65
N GLN A 402 34.39 2.61 -0.60
CA GLN A 402 35.19 3.70 -0.04
C GLN A 402 35.14 3.59 1.48
N ASP A 403 36.32 3.47 2.10
CA ASP A 403 36.48 3.17 3.51
C ASP A 403 35.67 1.90 3.92
N GLU A 404 34.83 2.00 4.95
CA GLU A 404 33.94 0.90 5.37
C GLU A 404 32.59 0.88 4.64
N GLY A 405 32.33 1.82 3.72
CA GLY A 405 31.06 1.98 3.03
C GLY A 405 31.14 1.85 1.51
N PHE A 406 30.08 2.30 0.85
CA PHE A 406 29.98 2.39 -0.61
C PHE A 406 29.61 3.80 -1.02
N VAL A 407 30.14 4.21 -2.17
CA VAL A 407 29.75 5.44 -2.84
C VAL A 407 29.29 5.14 -4.26
N MET A 408 28.33 5.95 -4.72
CA MET A 408 27.92 6.03 -6.11
C MET A 408 28.57 7.27 -6.73
N VAL A 409 29.15 7.10 -7.91
CA VAL A 409 29.75 8.16 -8.71
C VAL A 409 28.95 8.32 -10.00
N ASP A 410 28.48 9.53 -10.30
CA ASP A 410 27.82 9.79 -11.58
C ASP A 410 28.83 10.01 -12.72
N ARG A 411 28.32 10.22 -13.94
CA ARG A 411 29.16 10.42 -15.14
C ARG A 411 29.92 11.74 -15.15
N GLN A 412 29.58 12.68 -14.25
CA GLN A 412 30.29 13.94 -14.08
C GLN A 412 31.36 13.86 -12.98
N GLY A 413 31.44 12.73 -12.26
CA GLY A 413 32.38 12.50 -11.19
C GLY A 413 31.88 12.95 -9.81
N GLU A 414 30.62 13.38 -9.70
CA GLU A 414 30.02 13.71 -8.40
C GLU A 414 29.82 12.44 -7.59
N VAL A 415 30.01 12.53 -6.26
CA VAL A 415 30.03 11.38 -5.37
C VAL A 415 28.89 11.46 -4.36
N LEU A 416 28.12 10.38 -4.24
CA LEU A 416 27.06 10.20 -3.26
C LEU A 416 27.36 9.00 -2.36
N ALA A 417 27.50 9.24 -1.06
CA ALA A 417 27.61 8.16 -0.07
C ALA A 417 26.30 7.37 0.01
N LEU A 418 26.41 6.04 -0.05
CA LEU A 418 25.28 5.14 0.08
C LEU A 418 25.13 4.70 1.55
N SER A 419 23.88 4.66 2.00
CA SER A 419 23.53 4.23 3.36
C SER A 419 22.76 2.90 3.32
N PRO A 420 22.92 2.04 4.33
CA PRO A 420 22.13 0.82 4.38
C PRO A 420 20.66 1.13 4.64
N LEU A 421 19.76 0.37 4.02
CA LEU A 421 18.33 0.49 4.26
C LEU A 421 17.94 -0.18 5.60
N GLU A 422 18.40 -1.41 5.81
CA GLU A 422 18.46 -2.23 7.04
C GLU A 422 19.55 -3.30 6.82
N GLY A 423 20.39 -3.57 7.83
CA GLY A 423 21.27 -4.76 8.02
C GLY A 423 22.23 -5.26 6.92
N MET A 424 21.83 -5.31 5.65
CA MET A 424 22.49 -6.12 4.61
C MET A 424 22.48 -5.50 3.19
N SER A 425 21.71 -4.44 2.90
CA SER A 425 21.61 -3.90 1.52
C SER A 425 22.95 -3.49 0.88
N LEU A 426 23.88 -2.94 1.66
CA LEU A 426 25.24 -2.64 1.19
C LEU A 426 26.11 -3.90 1.12
N MET A 427 25.87 -4.90 1.97
CA MET A 427 26.56 -6.18 1.89
C MET A 427 26.22 -6.93 0.61
N ALA A 428 24.98 -6.81 0.10
CA ALA A 428 24.58 -7.40 -1.18
C ALA A 428 25.44 -6.90 -2.36
N LEU A 429 25.96 -5.67 -2.30
CA LEU A 429 26.88 -5.13 -3.32
C LEU A 429 28.22 -5.88 -3.37
N THR A 430 28.63 -6.51 -2.27
CA THR A 430 29.86 -7.32 -2.22
C THR A 430 29.70 -8.72 -2.82
N ALA A 431 28.44 -9.18 -3.00
CA ALA A 431 28.11 -10.53 -3.42
C ALA A 431 27.34 -10.56 -4.76
N LEU A 432 27.49 -9.52 -5.58
CA LEU A 432 26.80 -9.42 -6.87
C LEU A 432 27.27 -10.54 -7.82
N PRO A 433 26.36 -11.09 -8.64
CA PRO A 433 26.70 -12.16 -9.58
C PRO A 433 27.67 -11.70 -10.68
N GLU A 434 27.63 -10.41 -11.04
CA GLU A 434 28.44 -9.86 -12.11
C GLU A 434 28.98 -8.47 -11.71
N GLN A 435 30.30 -8.27 -11.76
CA GLN A 435 30.90 -6.98 -11.41
C GLN A 435 30.51 -5.84 -12.36
N LYS A 436 30.11 -6.16 -13.62
CA LYS A 436 29.61 -5.16 -14.58
C LYS A 436 28.35 -4.45 -14.10
N LEU A 437 27.64 -4.99 -13.10
CA LEU A 437 26.50 -4.32 -12.49
C LEU A 437 26.91 -3.10 -11.67
N LEU A 438 28.19 -2.94 -11.32
CA LEU A 438 28.70 -1.79 -10.57
C LEU A 438 29.16 -0.65 -11.48
N ALA A 439 29.07 -0.78 -12.82
CA ALA A 439 29.52 0.25 -13.75
C ALA A 439 28.50 0.52 -14.87
N ASP A 440 28.30 1.80 -15.21
CA ASP A 440 27.47 2.29 -16.32
C ASP A 440 26.00 1.79 -16.35
N GLN A 441 25.40 1.63 -15.17
CA GLN A 441 24.00 1.22 -15.01
C GLN A 441 23.14 2.31 -14.37
N CYS A 442 21.91 1.98 -14.00
CA CYS A 442 21.11 2.80 -13.10
C CYS A 442 20.67 2.02 -11.86
N ALA A 443 20.29 2.74 -10.81
CA ALA A 443 19.82 2.17 -9.56
C ALA A 443 18.53 2.86 -9.11
N LEU A 444 17.67 2.10 -8.44
CA LEU A 444 16.62 2.68 -7.61
C LEU A 444 17.21 3.01 -6.24
N LEU A 445 17.22 4.28 -5.88
CA LEU A 445 17.62 4.75 -4.55
C LEU A 445 16.42 5.27 -3.78
N LEU A 446 16.33 4.92 -2.50
CA LEU A 446 15.38 5.48 -1.55
C LEU A 446 16.07 6.57 -0.73
N PHE A 447 15.74 7.83 -1.03
CA PHE A 447 16.28 8.98 -0.34
C PHE A 447 15.43 9.37 0.86
N SER A 448 16.06 9.73 1.97
CA SER A 448 15.38 10.26 3.15
C SER A 448 16.24 11.28 3.89
N TYR A 449 15.62 12.17 4.67
CA TYR A 449 16.36 13.06 5.56
C TYR A 449 16.53 12.41 6.94
N GLU A 450 17.79 12.24 7.38
CA GLU A 450 18.14 11.75 8.70
C GLU A 450 18.30 12.93 9.67
N ALA A 451 17.40 13.02 10.64
CA ALA A 451 17.34 14.16 11.56
C ALA A 451 18.56 14.27 12.46
N GLN A 452 19.13 13.15 12.91
CA GLN A 452 20.27 13.11 13.86
C GLN A 452 21.56 13.63 13.23
N THR A 453 21.82 13.28 11.96
CA THR A 453 23.05 13.68 11.26
C THR A 453 22.85 14.89 10.36
N HIS A 454 21.61 15.37 10.22
CA HIS A 454 21.21 16.44 9.30
C HIS A 454 21.59 16.18 7.83
N ARG A 455 21.62 14.91 7.43
CA ARG A 455 22.04 14.49 6.09
C ARG A 455 20.89 13.93 5.28
N LEU A 456 20.95 14.17 3.97
CA LEU A 456 20.19 13.39 3.01
C LEU A 456 20.92 12.05 2.84
N ILE A 457 20.26 10.96 3.19
CA ILE A 457 20.78 9.62 3.02
C ILE A 457 20.15 8.97 1.79
N ALA A 458 20.91 8.15 1.08
CA ALA A 458 20.48 7.46 -0.13
C ALA A 458 20.69 5.95 0.03
N LYS A 459 19.60 5.20 0.00
CA LYS A 459 19.60 3.76 0.29
C LYS A 459 19.35 2.98 -0.99
N PRO A 460 20.31 2.17 -1.48
CA PRO A 460 20.12 1.45 -2.72
C PRO A 460 19.11 0.31 -2.53
N MET A 461 18.11 0.26 -3.41
CA MET A 461 17.06 -0.78 -3.40
C MET A 461 17.27 -1.82 -4.50
N SER A 462 17.72 -1.38 -5.68
CA SER A 462 18.02 -2.27 -6.80
C SER A 462 19.01 -1.65 -7.79
N LEU A 463 19.72 -2.50 -8.51
CA LEU A 463 20.53 -2.17 -9.68
C LEU A 463 19.79 -2.64 -10.93
N ILE A 464 19.75 -1.82 -11.99
CA ILE A 464 19.04 -2.09 -13.23
C ILE A 464 20.03 -2.02 -14.40
N SER A 465 20.26 -3.18 -15.02
CA SER A 465 21.05 -3.30 -16.25
C SER A 465 20.15 -3.33 -17.48
N ALA A 466 20.74 -3.56 -18.66
CA ALA A 466 19.99 -3.75 -19.90
C ALA A 466 19.17 -5.07 -19.92
N GLU A 467 19.43 -5.98 -18.99
CA GLU A 467 18.88 -7.35 -19.00
C GLU A 467 18.22 -7.76 -17.68
N HIS A 468 18.60 -7.12 -16.56
CA HIS A 468 18.21 -7.57 -15.22
C HIS A 468 17.87 -6.41 -14.28
N ILE A 469 16.96 -6.67 -13.35
CA ILE A 469 16.74 -5.86 -12.14
C ILE A 469 17.20 -6.70 -10.96
N VAL A 470 18.33 -6.32 -10.35
CA VAL A 470 18.90 -6.99 -9.18
C VAL A 470 18.46 -6.25 -7.93
N ARG A 471 17.58 -6.85 -7.13
CA ARG A 471 17.09 -6.28 -5.87
C ARG A 471 18.09 -6.55 -4.75
N LEU A 472 18.32 -5.56 -3.90
CA LEU A 472 19.36 -5.60 -2.85
C LEU A 472 18.80 -5.86 -1.45
N LEU A 473 17.48 -6.07 -1.32
CA LEU A 473 16.79 -6.26 -0.04
C LEU A 473 16.38 -7.72 0.22
N TYR A 474 16.84 -8.65 -0.62
CA TYR A 474 16.50 -10.07 -0.56
C TYR A 474 17.70 -10.94 -0.91
#